data_AF-A0A0D3DFZ5-F1
#
_entry.id   AF-A0A0D3DFZ5-F1
#
_cell.length_a   1.000
_cell.length_b   1.000
_cell.length_c   1.000
_cell.angle_alpha   90.00
_cell.angle_beta   90.00
_cell.angle_gamma   90.00
#
_symmetry.space_group_name_H-M   'P 1'
#
loop_
_entity.id
_entity.type
_entity.pdbx_description
1 polymer ?
#
loop_
_entity_poly.entity_id
_entity_poly.type
_entity_poly.pdbx_seq_one_letter_code
_entity_poly.pdbx_strand_id
1 'polypeptide(L)'
;MVFLMAIAFTLALPWFRRGKLEKTLPRPLKKLASFNAFWYTHHLFIVVYILLIVHGYYLYLSKEWYKKTTWMYLAVPIALYACERLIRAFRSSIRTVKVVNAAVYPGNVLTLKMSRPKHFKYKSGQYMFVNCPKVSPFEWHPFSITSAPQDDYLSVHIKVNGDWTKAIKGVFSEVISKPVPVKDTSHGAHNPDYPKIMIDGPYGAPAQDYKKYEVVLLVGLGIGATPMISILLRTLSTICMPRKTLNSTKWRMDCKGSHKTKTKNSRRGELTSTG
;
A
#
# COMPACT_ATOMS: atom_id res chain seq x y z
N MET A 1 -27.62 -20.64 11.43
CA MET A 1 -27.09 -19.27 11.44
C MET A 1 -26.10 -19.05 12.59
N VAL A 2 -26.52 -19.19 13.84
CA VAL A 2 -25.69 -18.92 15.04
C VAL A 2 -24.38 -19.71 15.06
N PHE A 3 -24.42 -21.02 14.75
CA PHE A 3 -23.22 -21.85 14.68
C PHE A 3 -22.18 -21.35 13.65
N LEU A 4 -22.64 -20.96 12.45
CA LEU A 4 -21.77 -20.41 11.41
C LEU A 4 -21.15 -19.07 11.82
N MET A 5 -21.94 -18.22 12.49
CA MET A 5 -21.43 -16.95 13.03
C MET A 5 -20.42 -17.16 14.15
N ALA A 6 -20.61 -18.16 15.01
CA ALA A 6 -19.67 -18.53 16.06
C ALA A 6 -18.32 -19.00 15.47
N ILE A 7 -18.34 -19.80 14.41
CA ILE A 7 -17.11 -20.23 13.70
C ILE A 7 -16.40 -19.03 13.06
N ALA A 8 -17.13 -18.17 12.34
CA ALA A 8 -16.53 -16.99 11.71
C ALA A 8 -15.94 -16.02 12.76
N PHE A 9 -16.64 -15.82 13.87
CA PHE A 9 -16.19 -14.95 14.96
C PHE A 9 -14.93 -15.50 15.65
N THR A 10 -14.90 -16.80 15.98
CA THR A 10 -13.75 -17.42 16.65
C THR A 10 -12.48 -17.36 15.79
N LEU A 11 -12.60 -17.57 14.48
CA LEU A 11 -11.46 -17.48 13.55
C LEU A 11 -11.05 -16.04 13.23
N ALA A 12 -11.93 -15.07 13.40
CA ALA A 12 -11.61 -13.65 13.25
C ALA A 12 -10.88 -13.06 14.48
N LEU A 13 -10.92 -13.72 15.64
CA LEU A 13 -10.26 -13.25 16.85
C LEU A 13 -8.74 -13.12 16.63
N PRO A 14 -8.10 -12.05 17.13
CA PRO A 14 -6.66 -11.81 16.95
C PRO A 14 -5.78 -12.97 17.42
N TRP A 15 -6.26 -13.79 18.37
CA TRP A 15 -5.50 -14.91 18.92
C TRP A 15 -5.38 -16.08 17.93
N PHE A 16 -6.45 -16.35 17.18
CA PHE A 16 -6.45 -17.33 16.08
C PHE A 16 -5.77 -16.76 14.84
N ARG A 17 -6.00 -15.48 14.51
CA ARG A 17 -5.46 -14.83 13.30
C ARG A 17 -3.96 -14.54 13.36
N ARG A 18 -3.42 -14.10 14.51
CA ARG A 18 -1.99 -13.73 14.65
C ARG A 18 -1.08 -14.90 15.01
N GLY A 19 -1.57 -16.14 14.88
CA GLY A 19 -0.75 -17.33 15.05
C GLY A 19 -0.16 -17.53 16.46
N LYS A 20 -0.68 -16.88 17.52
CA LYS A 20 -0.22 -17.17 18.90
C LYS A 20 -0.42 -18.66 19.25
N LEU A 21 -1.46 -19.27 18.68
CA LEU A 21 -1.79 -20.69 18.78
C LEU A 21 -1.14 -21.56 17.68
N GLU A 22 -0.57 -20.97 16.62
CA GLU A 22 0.12 -21.70 15.53
C GLU A 22 1.36 -22.45 16.03
N LYS A 23 2.02 -21.92 17.07
CA LYS A 23 3.15 -22.58 17.74
C LYS A 23 2.73 -23.86 18.49
N THR A 24 1.47 -23.99 18.85
CA THR A 24 0.95 -25.07 19.72
C THR A 24 0.02 -26.04 18.97
N LEU A 25 -0.50 -25.67 17.80
CA LEU A 25 -1.47 -26.52 17.08
C LEU A 25 -0.84 -27.56 16.14
N PRO A 26 -1.47 -28.74 15.99
CA PRO A 26 -1.07 -29.76 15.03
C PRO A 26 -1.22 -29.28 13.57
N ARG A 27 -0.38 -29.83 12.68
CA ARG A 27 -0.23 -29.42 11.26
C ARG A 27 -1.53 -29.14 10.47
N PRO A 28 -2.63 -29.93 10.56
CA PRO A 28 -3.84 -29.63 9.79
C PRO A 28 -4.50 -28.31 10.19
N LEU A 29 -4.43 -27.95 11.48
CA LEU A 29 -5.06 -26.73 12.00
C LEU A 29 -4.21 -25.47 11.78
N LYS A 30 -2.91 -25.61 11.50
CA LYS A 30 -2.05 -24.49 11.08
C LYS A 30 -2.53 -23.87 9.76
N LYS A 31 -3.04 -24.70 8.84
CA LYS A 31 -3.66 -24.26 7.58
C LYS A 31 -4.95 -23.47 7.83
N LEU A 32 -5.66 -23.78 8.92
CA LEU A 32 -6.88 -23.10 9.37
C LEU A 32 -6.61 -21.79 10.15
N ALA A 33 -5.40 -21.57 10.64
CA ALA A 33 -4.98 -20.30 11.26
C ALA A 33 -4.30 -19.34 10.27
N SER A 34 -4.26 -19.71 8.99
CA SER A 34 -3.60 -18.97 7.91
C SER A 34 -4.50 -17.89 7.31
N PHE A 35 -3.90 -16.93 6.58
CA PHE A 35 -4.58 -15.87 5.81
C PHE A 35 -5.79 -16.38 5.00
N ASN A 36 -5.64 -17.55 4.36
CA ASN A 36 -6.70 -18.15 3.56
C ASN A 36 -7.94 -18.51 4.39
N ALA A 37 -7.74 -19.01 5.62
CA ALA A 37 -8.84 -19.45 6.46
C ALA A 37 -9.70 -18.29 6.95
N PHE A 38 -9.08 -17.16 7.33
CA PHE A 38 -9.82 -15.94 7.61
C PHE A 38 -10.66 -15.51 6.40
N TRP A 39 -10.08 -15.54 5.20
CA TRP A 39 -10.79 -15.16 3.99
C TRP A 39 -12.00 -16.07 3.72
N TYR A 40 -11.84 -17.39 3.79
CA TYR A 40 -12.93 -18.36 3.57
C TYR A 40 -14.02 -18.25 4.62
N THR A 41 -13.67 -18.14 5.90
CA THR A 41 -14.66 -18.09 6.98
C THR A 41 -15.37 -16.76 7.03
N HIS A 42 -14.72 -15.68 6.60
CA HIS A 42 -15.39 -14.40 6.42
C HIS A 42 -16.46 -14.50 5.33
N HIS A 43 -16.16 -15.10 4.17
CA HIS A 43 -17.12 -15.26 3.06
C HIS A 43 -18.34 -16.14 3.39
N LEU A 44 -18.33 -16.87 4.50
CA LEU A 44 -19.51 -17.55 5.05
C LEU A 44 -20.67 -16.57 5.33
N PHE A 45 -20.39 -15.25 5.40
CA PHE A 45 -21.42 -14.21 5.49
C PHE A 45 -22.49 -14.36 4.38
N ILE A 46 -22.13 -14.82 3.18
CA ILE A 46 -23.08 -15.02 2.08
C ILE A 46 -24.14 -16.07 2.46
N VAL A 47 -23.70 -17.21 2.99
CA VAL A 47 -24.58 -18.28 3.47
C VAL A 47 -25.43 -17.79 4.64
N VAL A 48 -24.84 -17.01 5.55
CA VAL A 48 -25.56 -16.42 6.69
C VAL A 48 -26.67 -15.48 6.22
N TYR A 49 -26.44 -14.63 5.21
CA TYR A 49 -27.49 -13.76 4.67
C TYR A 49 -28.60 -14.53 3.96
N ILE A 50 -28.27 -15.59 3.20
CA ILE A 50 -29.29 -16.46 2.59
C ILE A 50 -30.15 -17.11 3.69
N LEU A 51 -29.51 -17.66 4.73
CA LEU A 51 -30.22 -18.23 5.88
C LEU A 51 -31.04 -17.19 6.63
N LEU A 52 -30.60 -15.93 6.69
CA LEU A 52 -31.35 -14.84 7.30
C LEU A 52 -32.63 -14.51 6.52
N ILE A 53 -32.58 -14.53 5.18
CA ILE A 53 -33.76 -14.35 4.33
C ILE A 53 -34.74 -15.51 4.52
N VAL A 54 -34.25 -16.76 4.47
CA VAL A 54 -35.07 -17.96 4.70
C VAL A 54 -35.70 -17.93 6.09
N HIS A 55 -34.91 -17.60 7.13
CA HIS A 55 -35.40 -17.48 8.49
C HIS A 55 -36.49 -16.39 8.62
N GLY A 56 -36.28 -15.22 8.00
CA GLY A 56 -37.27 -14.15 7.96
C GLY A 56 -38.56 -14.53 7.22
N TYR A 57 -38.47 -15.42 6.23
CA TYR A 57 -39.63 -15.92 5.50
C TYR A 57 -40.44 -16.96 6.28
N TYR A 58 -39.79 -17.85 7.03
CA TYR A 58 -40.42 -18.90 7.84
C TYR A 58 -40.63 -18.50 9.32
N LEU A 59 -40.73 -17.19 9.60
CA LEU A 59 -40.89 -16.69 10.96
C LEU A 59 -42.21 -17.19 11.57
N TYR A 60 -42.15 -17.80 12.75
CA TYR A 60 -43.33 -18.37 13.43
C TYR A 60 -44.35 -17.30 13.86
N LEU A 61 -43.87 -16.09 14.18
CA LEU A 61 -44.69 -15.01 14.75
C LEU A 61 -45.55 -14.26 13.72
N SER A 62 -45.21 -14.30 12.42
CA SER A 62 -45.91 -13.55 11.38
C SER A 62 -46.25 -14.46 10.18
N LYS A 63 -47.51 -14.90 10.10
CA LYS A 63 -47.99 -15.77 9.01
C LYS A 63 -48.29 -15.01 7.72
N GLU A 64 -48.71 -13.76 7.81
CA GLU A 64 -49.09 -12.96 6.65
C GLU A 64 -47.89 -12.50 5.84
N TRP A 65 -47.96 -12.64 4.51
CA TRP A 65 -46.83 -12.44 3.62
C TRP A 65 -46.33 -10.98 3.61
N TYR A 66 -47.22 -10.00 3.72
CA TYR A 66 -46.89 -8.57 3.68
C TYR A 66 -46.19 -8.07 4.95
N LYS A 67 -46.27 -8.82 6.06
CA LYS A 67 -45.55 -8.51 7.30
C LYS A 67 -44.10 -9.02 7.29
N LYS A 68 -43.70 -9.79 6.27
CA LYS A 68 -42.35 -10.35 6.12
C LYS A 68 -41.40 -9.33 5.48
N THR A 69 -40.96 -8.34 6.25
CA THR A 69 -40.17 -7.19 5.77
C THR A 69 -38.66 -7.41 5.76
N THR A 70 -38.15 -8.54 6.24
CA THR A 70 -36.69 -8.82 6.36
C THR A 70 -35.93 -8.62 5.06
N TRP A 71 -36.50 -9.04 3.93
CA TRP A 71 -35.86 -8.89 2.61
C TRP A 71 -35.74 -7.43 2.19
N MET A 72 -36.69 -6.57 2.56
CA MET A 72 -36.73 -5.16 2.18
C MET A 72 -35.59 -4.38 2.83
N TYR A 73 -35.33 -4.63 4.12
CA TYR A 73 -34.22 -4.02 4.84
C TYR A 73 -32.85 -4.51 4.37
N LEU A 74 -32.79 -5.73 3.82
CA LEU A 74 -31.55 -6.33 3.36
C LEU A 74 -31.24 -6.02 1.89
N ALA A 75 -32.26 -5.84 1.04
CA ALA A 75 -32.11 -5.65 -0.39
C ALA A 75 -31.30 -4.40 -0.74
N VAL A 76 -31.60 -3.25 -0.10
CA VAL A 76 -30.91 -1.98 -0.41
C VAL A 76 -29.41 -2.05 -0.08
N PRO A 77 -28.98 -2.45 1.14
CA PRO A 77 -27.55 -2.60 1.44
C PRO A 77 -26.83 -3.63 0.54
N ILE A 78 -27.46 -4.78 0.25
CA ILE A 78 -26.87 -5.79 -0.63
C ILE A 78 -26.71 -5.26 -2.05
N ALA A 79 -27.73 -4.56 -2.58
CA ALA A 79 -27.65 -3.96 -3.91
C ALA A 79 -26.54 -2.92 -3.98
N LEU A 80 -26.43 -2.03 -2.99
CA LEU A 80 -25.35 -1.04 -2.93
C LEU A 80 -23.96 -1.69 -2.87
N TYR A 81 -23.79 -2.73 -2.05
CA TYR A 81 -22.55 -3.49 -1.96
C TYR A 81 -22.22 -4.20 -3.28
N ALA A 82 -23.20 -4.86 -3.90
CA ALA A 82 -23.02 -5.54 -5.18
C ALA A 82 -22.65 -4.54 -6.29
N CYS A 83 -23.31 -3.38 -6.34
CA CYS A 83 -22.98 -2.31 -7.28
C CYS A 83 -21.55 -1.80 -7.09
N GLU A 84 -21.11 -1.51 -5.85
CA GLU A 84 -19.72 -1.10 -5.59
C GLU A 84 -18.73 -2.19 -6.03
N ARG A 85 -19.02 -3.44 -5.71
CA ARG A 85 -18.17 -4.58 -6.08
C ARG A 85 -18.09 -4.78 -7.59
N LEU A 86 -19.20 -4.63 -8.30
CA LEU A 86 -19.27 -4.71 -9.76
C LEU A 86 -18.49 -3.55 -10.40
N ILE A 87 -18.73 -2.31 -9.96
CA ILE A 87 -18.00 -1.13 -10.45
C ILE A 87 -16.49 -1.33 -10.26
N ARG A 88 -16.07 -1.85 -9.10
CA ARG A 88 -14.66 -2.16 -8.86
C ARG A 88 -14.16 -3.28 -9.76
N ALA A 89 -14.92 -4.36 -9.96
CA ALA A 89 -14.52 -5.46 -10.85
C ALA A 89 -14.37 -4.99 -12.30
N PHE A 90 -15.29 -4.17 -12.81
CA PHE A 90 -15.21 -3.60 -14.16
C PHE A 90 -14.10 -2.56 -14.32
N ARG A 91 -13.80 -1.78 -13.27
CA ARG A 91 -12.71 -0.79 -13.29
C ARG A 91 -11.34 -1.40 -13.04
N SER A 92 -11.28 -2.54 -12.35
CA SER A 92 -10.03 -3.14 -11.90
C SER A 92 -9.15 -3.48 -13.09
N SER A 93 -7.95 -2.90 -13.13
CA SER A 93 -6.95 -3.24 -14.13
C SER A 93 -5.85 -4.00 -13.43
N ILE A 94 -6.14 -5.27 -13.11
CA ILE A 94 -5.16 -6.16 -12.52
C ILE A 94 -4.05 -6.40 -13.53
N ARG A 95 -2.84 -5.99 -13.19
CA ARG A 95 -1.64 -6.19 -14.02
C ARG A 95 -0.57 -6.90 -13.19
N THR A 96 0.06 -7.90 -13.79
CA THR A 96 1.25 -8.52 -13.20
C THR A 96 2.48 -7.70 -13.57
N VAL A 97 3.31 -7.39 -12.58
CA VAL A 97 4.54 -6.61 -12.74
C VAL A 97 5.74 -7.37 -12.20
N LYS A 98 6.91 -7.13 -12.80
CA LYS A 98 8.18 -7.68 -12.34
C LYS A 98 8.80 -6.72 -11.33
N VAL A 99 9.32 -7.26 -10.23
CA VAL A 99 10.10 -6.48 -9.27
C VAL A 99 11.51 -6.30 -9.85
N VAL A 100 11.92 -5.05 -10.01
CA VAL A 100 13.25 -4.66 -10.52
C VAL A 100 14.25 -4.64 -9.38
N ASN A 101 13.85 -4.13 -8.21
CA ASN A 101 14.71 -4.05 -7.04
C ASN A 101 13.85 -4.05 -5.77
N ALA A 102 14.30 -4.78 -4.76
CA ALA A 102 13.73 -4.76 -3.42
C ALA A 102 14.81 -4.49 -2.38
N ALA A 103 14.51 -3.60 -1.43
CA ALA A 103 15.42 -3.26 -0.34
C ALA A 103 14.67 -3.18 0.99
N VAL A 104 15.34 -3.60 2.07
CA VAL A 104 14.81 -3.49 3.43
C VAL A 104 15.61 -2.43 4.18
N TYR A 105 14.92 -1.42 4.70
CA TYR A 105 15.52 -0.31 5.42
C TYR A 105 15.37 -0.46 6.95
N PRO A 106 16.29 0.15 7.73
CA PRO A 106 16.12 0.32 9.17
C PRO A 106 14.76 0.95 9.49
N GLY A 107 14.11 0.50 10.57
CA GLY A 107 12.73 0.91 10.87
C GLY A 107 11.64 0.03 10.26
N ASN A 108 12.01 -1.18 9.80
CA ASN A 108 11.06 -2.20 9.32
C ASN A 108 10.23 -1.72 8.11
N VAL A 109 10.91 -1.13 7.12
CA VAL A 109 10.29 -0.68 5.87
C VAL A 109 10.86 -1.48 4.70
N LEU A 110 9.98 -2.11 3.92
CA LEU A 110 10.30 -2.78 2.67
C LEU A 110 10.01 -1.82 1.51
N THR A 111 11.01 -1.56 0.68
CA THR A 111 10.86 -0.78 -0.55
C THR A 111 10.86 -1.71 -1.74
N LEU A 112 9.85 -1.59 -2.59
CA LEU A 112 9.71 -2.37 -3.80
C LEU A 112 9.72 -1.41 -4.99
N LYS A 113 10.67 -1.60 -5.91
CA LYS A 113 10.69 -0.99 -7.24
C LYS A 113 10.26 -2.03 -8.25
N MET A 114 9.21 -1.72 -9.01
CA MET A 114 8.59 -2.62 -9.96
C MET A 114 8.51 -1.97 -11.35
N SER A 115 8.49 -2.81 -12.38
CA SER A 115 8.37 -2.37 -13.77
C SER A 115 7.03 -1.67 -14.00
N ARG A 116 7.03 -0.53 -14.69
CA ARG A 116 5.80 0.19 -15.03
C ARG A 116 5.09 -0.46 -16.23
N PRO A 117 3.79 -0.82 -16.12
CA PRO A 117 3.03 -1.29 -17.28
C PRO A 117 2.82 -0.17 -18.32
N LYS A 118 2.82 -0.51 -19.62
CA LYS A 118 2.76 0.45 -20.75
C LYS A 118 1.59 1.45 -20.68
N HIS A 119 0.44 1.04 -20.15
CA HIS A 119 -0.75 1.89 -20.05
C HIS A 119 -1.06 2.37 -18.62
N PHE A 120 -0.11 2.27 -17.70
CA PHE A 120 -0.29 2.69 -16.32
C PHE A 120 0.03 4.19 -16.14
N LYS A 121 -0.99 5.04 -16.24
CA LYS A 121 -0.91 6.49 -16.05
C LYS A 121 -1.44 6.86 -14.66
N TYR A 122 -0.62 7.51 -13.83
CA TYR A 122 -0.99 7.94 -12.49
C TYR A 122 -0.56 9.40 -12.22
N LYS A 123 -1.14 10.01 -11.19
CA LYS A 123 -0.79 11.32 -10.65
C LYS A 123 -0.07 11.16 -9.30
N SER A 124 0.78 12.12 -8.95
CA SER A 124 1.49 12.09 -7.65
C SER A 124 0.49 12.08 -6.50
N GLY A 125 0.84 11.35 -5.44
CA GLY A 125 -0.01 11.17 -4.27
C GLY A 125 -1.07 10.07 -4.40
N GLN A 126 -1.26 9.47 -5.57
CA GLN A 126 -2.14 8.30 -5.73
C GLN A 126 -1.59 7.06 -5.03
N TYR A 127 -2.48 6.10 -4.77
CA TYR A 127 -2.13 4.78 -4.26
C TYR A 127 -2.55 3.69 -5.24
N MET A 128 -2.02 2.50 -5.05
CA MET A 128 -2.41 1.29 -5.79
C MET A 128 -2.59 0.14 -4.80
N PHE A 129 -3.41 -0.85 -5.16
CA PHE A 129 -3.45 -2.10 -4.44
C PHE A 129 -2.36 -3.03 -4.94
N VAL A 130 -1.69 -3.69 -4.00
CA VAL A 130 -0.61 -4.64 -4.27
C VAL A 130 -1.03 -6.00 -3.72
N ASN A 131 -0.87 -7.03 -4.54
CA ASN A 131 -1.02 -8.42 -4.16
C ASN A 131 0.27 -9.20 -4.46
N CYS A 132 0.63 -10.08 -3.52
CA CYS A 132 1.74 -11.01 -3.69
C CYS A 132 1.18 -12.45 -3.59
N PRO A 133 0.99 -13.15 -4.71
CA PRO A 133 0.39 -14.50 -4.72
C PRO A 133 1.17 -15.52 -3.87
N LYS A 134 2.49 -15.33 -3.71
CA LYS A 134 3.34 -16.17 -2.87
C LYS A 134 3.02 -16.05 -1.37
N VAL A 135 2.43 -14.93 -0.94
CA VAL A 135 1.98 -14.70 0.44
C VAL A 135 0.50 -15.06 0.58
N SER A 136 -0.35 -14.44 -0.24
CA SER A 136 -1.78 -14.70 -0.28
C SER A 136 -2.34 -14.32 -1.66
N PRO A 137 -2.98 -15.24 -2.40
CA PRO A 137 -3.51 -14.96 -3.73
C PRO A 137 -4.75 -14.05 -3.72
N PHE A 138 -5.44 -13.92 -2.58
CA PHE A 138 -6.72 -13.22 -2.49
C PHE A 138 -6.65 -11.86 -1.78
N GLU A 139 -5.55 -11.55 -1.08
CA GLU A 139 -5.44 -10.32 -0.30
C GLU A 139 -4.77 -9.19 -1.08
N TRP A 140 -5.49 -8.07 -1.18
CA TRP A 140 -5.02 -6.85 -1.83
C TRP A 140 -4.82 -5.77 -0.77
N HIS A 141 -3.63 -5.17 -0.74
CA HIS A 141 -3.28 -4.16 0.26
C HIS A 141 -2.94 -2.81 -0.41
N PRO A 142 -3.52 -1.69 0.04
CA PRO A 142 -3.30 -0.39 -0.58
C PRO A 142 -1.95 0.21 -0.13
N PHE A 143 -1.18 0.72 -1.10
CA PHE A 143 0.06 1.44 -0.84
C PHE A 143 0.20 2.67 -1.74
N SER A 144 0.61 3.79 -1.14
CA SER A 144 0.91 5.03 -1.86
C SER A 144 2.05 4.83 -2.84
N ILE A 145 1.85 5.32 -4.07
CA ILE A 145 2.91 5.33 -5.08
C ILE A 145 3.90 6.41 -4.69
N THR A 146 5.16 6.02 -4.52
CA THR A 146 6.24 6.91 -4.05
C THR A 146 7.12 7.44 -5.18
N SER A 147 7.13 6.78 -6.34
CA SER A 147 7.83 7.24 -7.53
C SER A 147 7.14 8.44 -8.17
N ALA A 148 7.90 9.23 -8.93
CA ALA A 148 7.34 10.35 -9.69
C ALA A 148 6.62 9.82 -10.95
N PRO A 149 5.48 10.42 -11.36
CA PRO A 149 4.76 10.02 -12.58
C PRO A 149 5.57 10.06 -13.87
N GLN A 150 6.72 10.74 -13.88
CA GLN A 150 7.67 10.77 -14.99
C GLN A 150 8.65 9.59 -15.00
N ASP A 151 8.74 8.81 -13.91
CA ASP A 151 9.66 7.68 -13.81
C ASP A 151 9.15 6.47 -14.62
N ASP A 152 10.08 5.69 -15.18
CA ASP A 152 9.80 4.45 -15.92
C ASP A 152 9.55 3.24 -15.00
N TYR A 153 9.60 3.45 -13.69
CA TYR A 153 9.33 2.44 -12.68
C TYR A 153 8.26 2.92 -11.71
N LEU A 154 7.65 1.96 -11.02
CA LEU A 154 6.74 2.22 -9.91
C LEU A 154 7.46 1.84 -8.62
N SER A 155 7.34 2.67 -7.58
CA SER A 155 7.89 2.31 -6.27
C SER A 155 6.88 2.47 -5.14
N VAL A 156 6.93 1.56 -4.19
CA VAL A 156 6.13 1.60 -2.95
C VAL A 156 7.02 1.37 -1.74
N HIS A 157 6.68 2.03 -0.64
CA HIS A 157 7.33 1.86 0.66
C HIS A 157 6.31 1.25 1.62
N ILE A 158 6.61 0.06 2.12
CA ILE A 158 5.71 -0.77 2.92
C ILE A 158 6.28 -0.83 4.35
N LYS A 159 5.60 -0.19 5.29
CA LYS A 159 5.92 -0.35 6.72
C LYS A 159 5.35 -1.66 7.24
N VAL A 160 6.17 -2.41 7.98
CA VAL A 160 5.82 -3.73 8.48
C VAL A 160 5.09 -3.61 9.82
N ASN A 161 3.76 -3.53 9.76
CA ASN A 161 2.89 -3.34 10.94
C ASN A 161 1.88 -4.48 11.14
N GLY A 162 1.57 -5.26 10.11
CA GLY A 162 0.57 -6.34 10.13
C GLY A 162 1.12 -7.69 9.66
N ASP A 163 0.29 -8.71 9.77
CA ASP A 163 0.66 -10.11 9.47
C ASP A 163 1.08 -10.26 8.00
N TRP A 164 0.29 -9.72 7.06
CA TRP A 164 0.63 -9.73 5.63
C TRP A 164 1.94 -8.98 5.33
N THR A 165 2.12 -7.79 5.93
CA THR A 165 3.34 -7.00 5.71
C THR A 165 4.59 -7.66 6.29
N LYS A 166 4.46 -8.48 7.34
CA LYS A 166 5.55 -9.29 7.88
C LYS A 166 5.87 -10.46 6.95
N ALA A 167 4.84 -11.13 6.42
CA ALA A 167 5.00 -12.25 5.51
C ALA A 167 5.66 -11.80 4.19
N ILE A 168 5.21 -10.70 3.57
CA ILE A 168 5.86 -10.18 2.36
C ILE A 168 7.31 -9.75 2.64
N LYS A 169 7.59 -9.11 3.78
CA LYS A 169 8.97 -8.80 4.18
C LYS A 169 9.80 -10.07 4.26
N GLY A 170 9.31 -11.13 4.92
CA GLY A 170 10.01 -12.40 5.03
C GLY A 170 10.34 -13.02 3.67
N VAL A 171 9.36 -13.07 2.76
CA VAL A 171 9.55 -13.61 1.40
C VAL A 171 10.62 -12.82 0.63
N PHE A 172 10.60 -11.49 0.69
CA PHE A 172 11.58 -10.66 -0.01
C PHE A 172 12.95 -10.68 0.67
N SER A 173 13.01 -10.71 2.01
CA SER A 173 14.25 -10.85 2.76
C SER A 173 14.96 -12.18 2.45
N GLU A 174 14.23 -13.28 2.31
CA GLU A 174 14.81 -14.57 1.93
C GLU A 174 15.49 -14.52 0.54
N VAL A 175 14.89 -13.81 -0.41
CA VAL A 175 15.46 -13.63 -1.76
C VAL A 175 16.67 -12.69 -1.73
N ILE A 176 16.63 -11.63 -0.92
CA ILE A 176 17.72 -10.67 -0.78
C ILE A 176 18.94 -11.30 -0.07
N SER A 177 18.72 -12.16 0.92
CA SER A 177 19.79 -12.79 1.71
C SER A 177 20.45 -13.99 1.04
N LYS A 178 19.88 -14.54 -0.04
CA LYS A 178 20.49 -15.66 -0.76
C LYS A 178 21.73 -15.16 -1.52
N PRO A 179 22.93 -15.72 -1.27
CA PRO A 179 24.11 -15.37 -2.04
C PRO A 179 23.88 -15.76 -3.51
N VAL A 180 24.20 -14.85 -4.42
CA VAL A 180 24.17 -15.13 -5.87
C VAL A 180 25.12 -16.31 -6.12
N PRO A 181 24.67 -17.44 -6.69
CA PRO A 181 25.57 -18.53 -7.00
C PRO A 181 26.60 -18.03 -8.03
N VAL A 182 27.86 -17.98 -7.61
CA VAL A 182 28.99 -17.75 -8.51
C VAL A 182 29.13 -19.01 -9.35
N LYS A 183 28.53 -19.00 -10.54
CA LYS A 183 28.89 -19.91 -11.63
C LYS A 183 29.32 -19.06 -12.82
N ASP A 184 30.38 -19.51 -13.45
CA ASP A 184 31.31 -18.73 -14.25
C ASP A 184 30.69 -18.10 -15.52
N THR A 185 31.16 -16.87 -15.79
CA THR A 185 31.26 -16.20 -17.10
C THR A 185 30.22 -16.50 -18.18
N SER A 186 29.26 -15.60 -18.38
CA SER A 186 29.06 -14.83 -19.64
C SER A 186 27.73 -14.05 -19.64
N HIS A 187 27.84 -12.73 -19.80
CA HIS A 187 26.80 -11.77 -20.23
C HIS A 187 25.38 -11.89 -19.66
N GLY A 188 25.19 -11.37 -18.44
CA GLY A 188 23.88 -10.92 -17.96
C GLY A 188 23.93 -10.64 -16.47
N ALA A 189 23.62 -9.42 -16.04
CA ALA A 189 23.46 -9.11 -14.62
C ALA A 189 22.39 -10.04 -14.04
N HIS A 190 22.81 -11.00 -13.20
CA HIS A 190 21.92 -12.00 -12.62
C HIS A 190 21.06 -11.30 -11.56
N ASN A 191 19.89 -10.80 -11.98
CA ASN A 191 18.95 -10.22 -11.04
C ASN A 191 18.34 -11.33 -10.17
N PRO A 192 18.22 -11.13 -8.85
CA PRO A 192 17.53 -12.07 -7.98
C PRO A 192 16.10 -12.35 -8.48
N ASP A 193 15.69 -13.62 -8.44
CA ASP A 193 14.35 -14.03 -8.86
C ASP A 193 13.32 -13.61 -7.81
N TYR A 194 12.86 -12.37 -7.94
CA TYR A 194 11.84 -11.82 -7.06
C TYR A 194 10.46 -12.42 -7.36
N PRO A 195 9.63 -12.63 -6.32
CA PRO A 195 8.25 -13.05 -6.50
C PRO A 195 7.47 -12.10 -7.40
N LYS A 196 6.60 -12.65 -8.24
CA LYS A 196 5.67 -11.87 -9.05
C LYS A 196 4.73 -11.07 -8.15
N ILE A 197 4.47 -9.82 -8.52
CA ILE A 197 3.52 -8.94 -7.85
C ILE A 197 2.38 -8.62 -8.82
N MET A 198 1.16 -8.61 -8.32
CA MET A 198 0.02 -8.07 -9.04
C MET A 198 -0.34 -6.69 -8.47
N ILE A 199 -0.64 -5.75 -9.35
CA ILE A 199 -1.08 -4.41 -8.99
C ILE A 199 -2.45 -4.12 -9.56
N ASP A 200 -3.24 -3.35 -8.82
CA ASP A 200 -4.51 -2.79 -9.27
C ASP A 200 -4.57 -1.29 -8.97
N GLY A 201 -5.01 -0.51 -9.94
CA GLY A 201 -5.11 0.95 -9.83
C GLY A 201 -4.68 1.67 -11.12
N PRO A 202 -4.35 2.96 -11.03
CA PRO A 202 -4.19 3.78 -9.83
C PRO A 202 -5.50 4.30 -9.22
N TYR A 203 -5.51 4.53 -7.91
CA TYR A 203 -6.64 5.05 -7.15
C TYR A 203 -6.42 6.51 -6.73
N GLY A 204 -7.48 7.32 -6.80
CA GLY A 204 -7.46 8.74 -6.44
C GLY A 204 -7.19 8.96 -4.95
N ALA A 205 -6.56 10.09 -4.62
CA ALA A 205 -6.22 10.47 -3.25
C ALA A 205 -6.38 12.00 -3.09
N PRO A 206 -6.70 12.50 -1.88
CA PRO A 206 -6.97 13.92 -1.67
C PRO A 206 -5.75 14.81 -1.99
N ALA A 207 -4.53 14.28 -1.85
CA ALA A 207 -3.29 15.02 -2.08
C ALA A 207 -2.99 15.31 -3.57
N GLN A 208 -3.89 14.98 -4.51
CA GLN A 208 -3.67 15.18 -5.96
C GLN A 208 -3.83 16.63 -6.43
N ASP A 209 -4.56 17.45 -5.66
CA ASP A 209 -4.96 18.81 -6.04
C ASP A 209 -3.93 19.88 -5.69
N TYR A 210 -2.73 19.48 -5.22
CA TYR A 210 -1.64 20.39 -4.88
C TYR A 210 -1.25 21.37 -6.01
N LYS A 211 -1.51 21.02 -7.26
CA LYS A 211 -1.24 21.86 -8.44
C LYS A 211 -2.16 23.08 -8.57
N LYS A 212 -3.29 23.10 -7.85
CA LYS A 212 -4.23 24.22 -7.87
C LYS A 212 -3.75 25.40 -7.03
N TYR A 213 -2.67 25.22 -6.27
CA TYR A 213 -2.15 26.19 -5.31
C TYR A 213 -0.72 26.60 -5.69
N GLU A 214 -0.39 27.88 -5.50
CA GLU A 214 0.95 28.42 -5.74
C GLU A 214 1.94 27.98 -4.66
N VAL A 215 1.48 27.97 -3.41
CA VAL A 215 2.26 27.56 -2.25
C VAL A 215 1.71 26.24 -1.70
N VAL A 216 2.58 25.23 -1.59
CA VAL A 216 2.22 23.89 -1.08
C VAL A 216 3.04 23.58 0.17
N LEU A 217 2.36 23.44 1.31
CA LEU A 217 2.94 22.94 2.55
C LEU A 217 2.68 21.43 2.67
N LEU A 218 3.74 20.62 2.64
CA LEU A 218 3.64 19.17 2.80
C LEU A 218 3.98 18.78 4.24
N VAL A 219 2.98 18.28 4.99
CA VAL A 219 3.16 17.74 6.33
C VAL A 219 2.93 16.23 6.31
N GLY A 220 3.94 15.45 6.71
CA GLY A 220 3.86 13.99 6.72
C GLY A 220 4.50 13.39 7.96
N LEU A 221 3.76 12.50 8.65
CA LEU A 221 4.23 11.78 9.82
C LEU A 221 4.36 10.28 9.52
N GLY A 222 5.54 9.70 9.77
CA GLY A 222 5.80 8.28 9.57
C GLY A 222 5.54 7.83 8.13
N ILE A 223 4.75 6.75 7.95
CA ILE A 223 4.41 6.25 6.60
C ILE A 223 3.49 7.21 5.84
N GLY A 224 2.82 8.13 6.53
CA GLY A 224 2.01 9.19 5.90
C GLY A 224 2.82 10.17 5.07
N ALA A 225 4.15 10.17 5.17
CA ALA A 225 5.02 10.93 4.28
C ALA A 225 5.10 10.35 2.85
N THR A 226 4.73 9.09 2.65
CA THR A 226 4.85 8.40 1.33
C THR A 226 4.18 9.09 0.15
N PRO A 227 2.90 9.54 0.20
CA PRO A 227 2.32 10.29 -0.91
C PRO A 227 3.03 11.63 -1.14
N MET A 228 3.58 12.24 -0.09
CA MET A 228 4.25 13.54 -0.16
C MET A 228 5.59 13.44 -0.87
N ILE A 229 6.29 12.31 -0.73
CA ILE A 229 7.52 12.01 -1.49
C ILE A 229 7.24 12.04 -2.99
N SER A 230 6.15 11.42 -3.46
CA SER A 230 5.79 11.42 -4.89
C SER A 230 5.41 12.81 -5.41
N ILE A 231 4.80 13.65 -4.56
CA ILE A 231 4.49 15.05 -4.89
C ILE A 231 5.79 15.86 -4.98
N LEU A 232 6.66 15.75 -3.98
CA LEU A 232 7.95 16.43 -3.94
C LEU A 232 8.82 16.07 -5.14
N LEU A 233 9.00 14.78 -5.43
CA LEU A 233 9.80 14.32 -6.57
C LEU A 233 9.26 14.84 -7.90
N ARG A 234 7.93 14.93 -8.04
CA ARG A 234 7.30 15.51 -9.23
C ARG A 234 7.50 17.01 -9.33
N THR A 235 7.41 17.75 -8.23
CA THR A 235 7.64 19.19 -8.22
C THR A 235 9.10 19.49 -8.54
N LEU A 236 10.04 18.75 -7.94
CA LEU A 236 11.47 18.86 -8.23
C LEU A 236 11.79 18.52 -9.68
N SER A 237 11.21 17.46 -10.25
CA SER A 237 11.42 17.13 -11.66
C SER A 237 10.89 18.25 -12.58
N THR A 238 9.77 18.87 -12.22
CA THR A 238 9.20 19.99 -12.99
C THR A 238 10.00 21.28 -12.87
N ILE A 239 10.68 21.53 -11.75
CA ILE A 239 11.52 22.73 -11.55
C ILE A 239 12.92 22.54 -12.13
N CYS A 240 13.51 21.36 -11.98
CA CYS A 240 14.90 21.09 -12.39
C CYS A 240 15.04 20.67 -13.86
N MET A 241 14.03 20.04 -14.48
CA MET A 241 14.09 19.63 -15.88
C MET A 241 13.92 20.75 -16.92
N PRO A 242 13.19 21.88 -16.72
CA PRO A 242 13.12 22.95 -17.71
C PRO A 242 14.45 23.69 -17.91
N ARG A 243 15.46 23.43 -17.06
CA ARG A 243 16.80 24.03 -17.20
C ARG A 243 17.81 23.16 -17.96
N LYS A 244 17.45 21.95 -18.41
CA LYS A 244 18.36 21.06 -19.14
C LYS A 244 18.43 21.32 -20.65
N THR A 245 17.58 22.19 -21.20
CA THR A 245 17.61 22.61 -22.62
C THR A 245 18.30 23.96 -22.85
N LEU A 246 18.89 24.59 -21.83
CA LEU A 246 19.93 25.61 -22.02
C LEU A 246 21.17 25.20 -21.23
N ASN A 247 22.28 25.08 -21.94
CA ASN A 247 23.65 24.85 -21.45
C ASN A 247 24.02 23.36 -21.30
N SER A 248 24.32 22.77 -22.46
CA SER A 248 25.46 21.86 -22.58
C SER A 248 26.72 22.60 -22.10
N THR A 249 27.03 22.46 -20.82
CA THR A 249 28.37 22.27 -20.24
C THR A 249 28.29 22.54 -18.74
N LYS A 250 28.85 21.62 -17.95
CA LYS A 250 29.12 21.70 -16.50
C LYS A 250 27.99 21.29 -15.56
N TRP A 251 28.02 20.01 -15.19
CA TRP A 251 27.29 19.44 -14.06
C TRP A 251 27.84 19.98 -12.74
N ARG A 252 27.05 20.76 -12.01
CA ARG A 252 27.19 20.93 -10.56
C ARG A 252 25.79 21.06 -9.95
N MET A 253 25.40 20.09 -9.14
CA MET A 253 24.22 20.20 -8.29
C MET A 253 24.55 21.19 -7.17
N ASP A 254 23.94 22.37 -7.19
CA ASP A 254 23.89 23.27 -6.04
C ASP A 254 22.42 23.61 -5.77
N CYS A 255 21.78 22.80 -4.92
CA CYS A 255 20.63 23.25 -4.13
C CYS A 255 21.18 23.79 -2.80
N LYS A 256 21.68 25.02 -2.78
CA LYS A 256 22.02 25.71 -1.52
C LYS A 256 20.82 26.52 -1.03
N GLY A 257 20.33 26.12 0.14
CA GLY A 257 19.37 26.90 0.92
C GLY A 257 19.94 28.27 1.29
N SER A 258 19.08 29.29 1.19
CA SER A 258 19.39 30.66 1.57
C SER A 258 19.43 30.79 3.09
N HIS A 259 20.61 30.61 3.70
CA HIS A 259 20.91 31.19 5.00
C HIS A 259 21.58 32.55 4.80
N LYS A 260 20.81 33.64 4.98
CA LYS A 260 21.36 34.99 5.14
C LYS A 260 21.74 35.19 6.61
N THR A 261 23.00 34.96 6.96
CA THR A 261 23.62 35.52 8.17
C THR A 261 24.07 36.94 7.87
N LYS A 262 23.43 37.95 8.48
CA LYS A 262 23.94 39.33 8.50
C LYS A 262 25.00 39.43 9.60
N THR A 263 26.26 39.34 9.23
CA THR A 263 27.38 39.85 10.04
C THR A 263 27.41 41.38 9.92
N LYS A 264 27.24 42.08 11.03
CA LYS A 264 27.49 43.52 11.14
C LYS A 264 28.67 43.66 12.09
N ASN A 265 29.82 44.14 11.60
CA ASN A 265 30.93 44.49 12.47
C ASN A 265 31.60 45.80 12.02
N SER A 266 32.10 46.49 13.04
CA SER A 266 33.01 47.63 13.04
C SER A 266 32.39 49.03 13.02
N ARG A 267 32.50 49.72 14.16
CA ARG A 267 33.60 50.69 14.35
C ARG A 267 33.92 50.92 15.83
N ARG A 268 35.23 50.98 16.07
CA ARG A 268 35.96 51.40 17.28
C ARG A 268 35.61 52.83 17.69
N GLY A 269 35.64 53.07 19.00
CA GLY A 269 35.92 54.35 19.65
C GLY A 269 36.63 54.06 20.97
N GLU A 270 37.82 54.63 21.13
CA GLU A 270 38.80 54.43 22.20
C GLU A 270 38.53 55.26 23.48
N LEU A 271 39.06 54.72 24.60
CA LEU A 271 39.74 55.36 25.75
C LEU A 271 39.09 56.53 26.53
N THR A 272 38.85 56.31 27.83
CA THR A 272 39.51 56.92 29.04
C THR A 272 38.71 56.49 30.30
N SER A 273 39.27 55.79 31.29
CA SER A 273 40.14 56.18 32.42
C SER A 273 39.50 57.12 33.46
N THR A 274 39.71 56.74 34.73
CA THR A 274 39.55 57.45 36.03
C THR A 274 38.15 57.63 36.64
N GLY A 275 38.02 57.20 37.90
CA GLY A 275 36.94 57.57 38.82
C GLY A 275 36.40 56.40 39.63
#